data_AF-A0A3N5FAE8-F1
#
_entry.id   AF-A0A3N5FAE8-F1
#
_cell.length_a   1.000
_cell.length_b   1.000
_cell.length_c   1.000
_cell.angle_alpha   90.00
_cell.angle_beta   90.00
_cell.angle_gamma   90.00
#
_symmetry.space_group_name_H-M   'P 1'
#
loop_
_entity.id
_entity.type
_entity.pdbx_description
1 polymer ?
#
loop_
_entity_poly.entity_id
_entity_poly.type
_entity_poly.pdbx_seq_one_letter_code
_entity_poly.pdbx_strand_id
1 'polypeptide(L)' 'MLEPGNNSELPPIPGKRYFTIGEVSELCGVKPHVLRYWEQEFPQLKPVKRRGNRRYYQRQDVLVIRQIR' A
#
# COMPACT_ATOMS: atom_id res chain seq x y z
N MET A 1 15.46 6.57 23.58
CA MET A 1 14.52 5.43 23.48
C MET A 1 14.28 5.18 22.02
N LEU A 2 14.86 4.11 21.47
CA LEU A 2 14.64 3.67 20.08
C LEU A 2 13.85 2.37 20.18
N GLU A 3 12.59 2.40 19.80
CA GLU A 3 11.72 1.22 19.86
C GLU A 3 12.18 0.17 18.85
N PRO A 4 12.48 -1.07 19.28
CA PRO A 4 12.71 -2.18 18.38
C PRO A 4 11.36 -2.82 18.07
N GLY A 5 10.80 -2.54 16.90
CA GLY A 5 9.47 -3.00 16.52
C GLY A 5 9.36 -3.43 15.05
N ASN A 6 10.45 -3.87 14.43
CA ASN A 6 10.39 -4.51 13.11
C ASN A 6 9.97 -5.99 13.27
N ASN A 7 8.75 -6.24 13.76
CA ASN A 7 8.18 -7.58 13.64
C ASN A 7 7.62 -7.73 12.22
N SER A 8 8.29 -8.55 11.42
CA SER A 8 8.05 -8.79 9.99
C SER A 8 6.74 -9.51 9.67
N GLU A 9 5.78 -9.54 10.59
CA GLU A 9 4.45 -10.13 10.39
C GLU A 9 3.47 -9.05 9.94
N LEU A 10 3.63 -8.62 8.69
CA LEU A 10 2.60 -7.79 8.07
C LEU A 10 1.28 -8.57 8.09
N PRO A 11 0.16 -7.94 8.51
CA PRO A 11 -1.13 -8.62 8.59
C PRO A 11 -1.51 -9.26 7.25
N PRO A 12 -2.17 -10.42 7.25
CA PRO A 12 -2.59 -11.07 6.01
C PRO A 12 -3.46 -10.11 5.20
N ILE A 13 -3.18 -10.01 3.90
CA ILE A 13 -3.97 -9.15 3.01
C ILE A 13 -5.41 -9.68 3.04
N PRO A 14 -6.39 -8.86 3.47
CA PRO A 14 -7.78 -9.27 3.52
C PRO A 14 -8.27 -9.78 2.15
N GLY A 15 -9.31 -10.60 2.11
CA GLY A 15 -9.98 -11.01 0.86
C GLY A 15 -10.70 -9.88 0.10
N LYS A 16 -10.37 -8.61 0.41
CA LYS A 16 -10.95 -7.41 -0.19
C LYS A 16 -10.30 -7.14 -1.55
N ARG A 17 -11.11 -6.71 -2.53
CA ARG A 17 -10.63 -6.41 -3.89
C ARG A 17 -9.94 -5.05 -4.00
N TYR A 18 -10.30 -4.11 -3.13
CA TYR A 18 -9.85 -2.73 -3.18
C TYR A 18 -9.48 -2.24 -1.78
N PHE A 19 -8.29 -1.65 -1.66
CA PHE A 19 -7.73 -1.09 -0.45
C PHE A 19 -7.54 0.41 -0.63
N THR A 20 -7.81 1.18 0.41
CA THR A 20 -7.47 2.61 0.42
C THR A 20 -5.99 2.79 0.71
N ILE A 21 -5.43 3.97 0.39
CA ILE A 21 -4.02 4.29 0.69
C ILE A 21 -3.67 4.13 2.18
N GLY A 22 -4.62 4.39 3.08
CA GLY A 22 -4.45 4.18 4.52
C GLY A 22 -4.40 2.69 4.88
N GLU A 23 -5.29 1.88 4.33
CA GLU A 23 -5.25 0.42 4.53
C GLU A 23 -3.93 -0.16 3.99
N VAL A 24 -3.50 0.23 2.80
CA VAL A 24 -2.22 -0.23 2.23
C VAL A 24 -1.03 0.21 3.06
N SER A 25 -1.07 1.44 3.58
CA SER A 25 -0.05 1.95 4.49
C SER A 25 0.11 1.08 5.73
N GLU A 26 -1.00 0.64 6.31
CA GLU A 26 -1.01 -0.22 7.48
C GLU A 26 -0.61 -1.68 7.14
N LEU A 27 -1.10 -2.21 6.01
CA LEU A 27 -0.79 -3.57 5.53
C LEU A 27 0.66 -3.78 5.11
N CYS A 28 1.36 -2.71 4.69
CA CYS A 28 2.74 -2.76 4.22
C CYS A 28 3.74 -2.07 5.17
N GLY A 29 3.24 -1.31 6.16
CA GLY A 29 4.09 -0.48 7.04
C GLY A 29 4.75 0.69 6.31
N VAL A 30 4.15 1.17 5.20
CA VAL A 30 4.72 2.21 4.33
C VAL A 30 3.88 3.47 4.42
N LYS A 31 4.51 4.63 4.65
CA LYS A 31 3.75 5.89 4.80
C LYS A 31 2.94 6.24 3.54
N PRO A 32 1.74 6.86 3.66
CA PRO A 32 0.88 7.16 2.51
C PRO A 32 1.54 8.04 1.43
N HIS A 33 2.43 8.96 1.82
CA HIS A 33 3.14 9.80 0.85
C HIS A 33 4.16 9.00 0.01
N VAL A 34 4.77 7.96 0.57
CA VAL A 34 5.69 7.07 -0.15
C VAL A 34 4.92 6.27 -1.19
N LEU A 35 3.72 5.78 -0.82
CA LEU A 35 2.83 5.12 -1.78
C LEU A 35 2.46 6.05 -2.95
N ARG A 36 2.19 7.34 -2.68
CA ARG A 36 1.95 8.33 -3.74
C ARG A 36 3.15 8.58 -4.63
N TYR A 37 4.35 8.55 -4.06
CA TYR A 37 5.58 8.69 -4.82
C TYR A 37 5.81 7.45 -5.70
N TRP A 38 5.59 6.25 -5.15
CA TRP A 38 5.66 5.00 -5.89
C TRP A 38 4.64 4.89 -7.01
N GLU A 39 3.45 5.48 -6.88
CA GLU A 39 2.48 5.61 -7.99
C GLU A 39 3.02 6.42 -9.18
N GLN A 40 4.05 7.26 -8.98
CA GLN A 40 4.71 8.00 -10.06
C GLN A 40 5.92 7.24 -10.61
N GLU A 41 6.73 6.64 -9.73
CA GLU A 41 7.94 5.92 -10.10
C GLU A 41 7.65 4.55 -10.75
N PHE A 42 6.63 3.85 -10.26
CA PHE A 42 6.29 2.51 -10.71
C PHE A 42 5.02 2.54 -11.57
N PRO A 43 5.13 2.46 -12.91
CA PRO A 43 3.97 2.40 -13.79
C PRO A 43 3.12 1.13 -13.60
N GLN A 44 3.63 0.15 -12.85
CA GLN A 44 2.93 -1.07 -12.44
C GLN A 44 1.89 -0.81 -11.34
N LEU A 45 2.09 0.22 -10.51
CA LEU A 45 1.14 0.65 -9.50
C LEU A 45 0.09 1.55 -10.15
N LYS A 46 -1.05 0.95 -10.52
CA LYS A 46 -2.14 1.66 -11.20
C LYS A 46 -3.36 1.73 -10.28
N PRO A 47 -3.35 2.64 -9.29
CA PRO A 47 -4.50 2.85 -8.42
C PRO A 47 -5.75 3.15 -9.26
N VAL A 48 -6.82 2.43 -9.01
CA VAL A 48 -8.10 2.68 -9.65
C VAL A 48 -8.65 4.00 -9.12
N LYS A 49 -8.66 5.03 -9.96
CA LYS A 49 -9.30 6.32 -9.66
C LYS A 49 -10.81 6.18 -9.86
N ARG A 50 -11.58 6.37 -8.78
CA ARG A 50 -13.05 6.41 -8.82
C ARG A 50 -13.55 7.84 -8.56
N ARG A 51 -14.87 8.07 -8.71
CA ARG A 51 -15.52 9.35 -8.40
C ARG A 51 -15.05 9.86 -7.03
N GLY A 52 -14.74 11.16 -6.97
CA GLY A 52 -14.27 11.83 -5.75
C GLY A 52 -12.76 11.76 -5.50
N ASN A 53 -11.94 11.58 -6.54
CA ASN A 53 -10.46 11.55 -6.44
C ASN A 53 -9.88 10.53 -5.44
N ARG A 54 -10.67 9.50 -5.09
CA ARG A 54 -10.23 8.41 -4.22
C ARG A 54 -9.44 7.40 -5.03
N ARG A 55 -8.29 7.02 -4.48
CA ARG A 55 -7.36 6.03 -5.04
C ARG A 55 -7.60 4.71 -4.34
N TYR A 56 -7.85 3.68 -5.12
CA TYR A 56 -8.03 2.32 -4.64
C TYR A 56 -6.94 1.43 -5.21
N TYR A 57 -6.18 0.79 -4.32
CA TYR A 57 -5.18 -0.21 -4.65
C TYR A 57 -5.84 -1.57 -4.70
N GLN A 58 -5.47 -2.38 -5.67
CA GLN A 58 -5.88 -3.78 -5.71
C GLN A 58 -4.90 -4.64 -4.92
N ARG A 59 -5.29 -5.89 -4.69
CA ARG A 59 -4.38 -6.89 -4.09
C ARG A 59 -3.04 -6.97 -4.82
N GLN A 60 -3.03 -6.86 -6.15
CA GLN A 60 -1.79 -6.87 -6.94
C GLN A 60 -0.88 -5.69 -6.61
N ASP A 61 -1.44 -4.48 -6.47
CA ASP A 61 -0.65 -3.31 -6.06
C ASP A 61 -0.02 -3.52 -4.67
N VAL A 62 -0.78 -4.09 -3.72
CA VAL A 62 -0.26 -4.41 -2.37
C VAL A 62 0.89 -5.42 -2.43
N LEU A 63 0.78 -6.44 -3.29
CA LEU A 63 1.86 -7.40 -3.50
C LEU A 63 3.11 -6.74 -4.08
N VAL A 64 2.96 -5.85 -5.07
CA VAL A 64 4.06 -5.09 -5.65
C VAL A 64 4.73 -4.20 -4.59
N ILE A 65 3.93 -3.48 -3.79
CA ILE A 65 4.42 -2.62 -2.69
C ILE A 65 5.21 -3.46 -1.67
N ARG A 66 4.75 -4.68 -1.37
CA ARG A 66 5.48 -5.63 -0.50
C ARG A 66 6.78 -6.14 -1.10
N GLN A 67 6.92 -6.15 -2.43
CA GLN A 67 8.15 -6.55 -3.10
C GLN A 67 9.18 -5.41 -3.23
N ILE A 68 8.72 -4.15 -3.26
CA ILE A 68 9.59 -2.97 -3.38
C ILE A 68 10.27 -2.62 -2.05
N ARG A 69 9.61 -2.88 -0.91
CA ARG A 69 10.16 -2.72 0.45
C ARG A 69 11.12 -3.86 0.80
#